data_AF-A0A9Q0G9M6-F1
#
_entry.id   AF-A0A9Q0G9M6-F1
#
_cell.length_a   1.000
_cell.length_b   1.000
_cell.length_c   1.000
_cell.angle_alpha   90.00
_cell.angle_beta   90.00
_cell.angle_gamma   90.00
#
_symmetry.space_group_name_H-M   'P 1'
#
loop_
_entity.id
_entity.type
_entity.pdbx_description
1 polymer ?
#
loop_
_entity_poly.entity_id
_entity_poly.type
_entity_poly.pdbx_seq_one_letter_code
_entity_poly.pdbx_strand_id
1 'polypeptide(L)'
;MTCFQVGIVKFGLYEFYILPPDERSNFSQVRVAYRTAKACTSVDHKAHLEDNGSSDSKVSVSTENHHCHEPNIQPSCIGQPHPAKLDGTLQKNYARAHPSYLQTLGQAHSGWIFGAIAELVDNSRDAKATKLEISIEMIYSRRAGKDIPMLSVIDDGQGMTHKEVERMICFGHKQPDTDDVDRIGRFGVGFKTGAMRLGRDALVLTQTSDSRSIAFLSQSLNEGKDNLEIPIVSYRRKGQFMEFDPHVQSEALAKYNLKAVKEYSPFDKYLIGEKIGLFRGNHTGTQIYIWNLDEWGSNYCLEWDSGLTGGSSFHQGDIRIRSKRPRSRPGQISQKVPLDYSLRSYLEVIFLVPRMKIYVQHSLVRSRPLAQSLSKTWEVTGKIIGKSVKLTLGRSQIEWEHMNGGIFLYWHGRLIEAYKRVGGMVHNGDAGRGVIGVIDVTDLMNDENGRAWVHNNKQAFQDCERYAMLESWLGKKTDEYWDENFDRVQLKKGGLQYKPDHEWVQCDKCRKWRILSSGFDSKNLPSEWFCYMEPFCGLCETPEEKVGPGVIAVSTKRSGYDGIDALYDDNIRSEGNGDDNFCPQNVAQNLKRIRKGPHRASKVV
;
A
#
# COMPACT_ATOMS: atom_id res chain seq x y z
N MET A 1 -12.09 4.75 60.90
CA MET A 1 -11.89 5.88 59.96
C MET A 1 -10.93 5.42 58.86
N THR A 2 -11.43 5.19 57.65
CA THR A 2 -10.61 5.01 56.45
C THR A 2 -10.78 6.27 55.60
N CYS A 3 -9.69 6.99 55.38
CA CYS A 3 -9.71 8.28 54.68
C CYS A 3 -9.50 8.02 53.18
N PHE A 4 -10.58 8.01 52.40
CA PHE A 4 -10.49 7.90 50.94
C PHE A 4 -10.14 9.27 50.34
N GLN A 5 -8.97 9.37 49.70
CA GLN A 5 -8.58 10.58 48.97
C GLN A 5 -9.42 10.74 47.70
N VAL A 6 -10.20 11.83 47.65
CA VAL A 6 -10.94 12.26 46.45
C VAL A 6 -10.00 13.10 45.58
N GLY A 7 -9.85 12.74 44.31
CA GLY A 7 -9.14 13.58 43.35
C GLY A 7 -9.99 14.79 42.97
N ILE A 8 -9.51 16.01 43.23
CA ILE A 8 -10.21 17.26 42.89
C ILE A 8 -9.50 17.94 41.73
N VAL A 9 -10.23 18.25 40.65
CA VAL A 9 -9.73 18.98 39.48
C VAL A 9 -10.62 20.20 39.24
N LYS A 10 -10.02 21.39 39.14
CA LYS A 10 -10.73 22.65 38.84
C LYS A 10 -10.47 23.08 37.41
N PHE A 11 -11.53 23.43 36.69
CA PHE A 11 -11.45 23.96 35.34
C PHE A 11 -12.50 25.07 35.15
N GLY A 12 -12.04 26.33 35.11
CA GLY A 12 -12.94 27.50 35.10
C GLY A 12 -13.85 27.55 36.32
N LEU A 13 -15.16 27.71 36.10
CA LEU A 13 -16.19 27.74 37.16
C LEU A 13 -16.61 26.34 37.67
N TYR A 14 -15.96 25.28 37.20
CA TYR A 14 -16.32 23.89 37.48
C TYR A 14 -15.26 23.21 38.38
N GLU A 15 -15.72 22.60 39.47
CA GLU A 15 -14.90 21.75 40.34
C GLU A 15 -15.38 20.30 40.20
N PHE A 16 -14.50 19.41 39.75
CA PHE A 16 -14.75 17.99 39.51
C PHE A 16 -14.16 17.15 40.64
N TYR A 17 -14.93 16.17 41.12
CA TYR A 17 -14.59 15.26 42.21
C TYR A 17 -14.58 13.83 41.68
N ILE A 18 -13.43 13.18 41.69
CA ILE A 18 -13.24 11.78 41.30
C ILE A 18 -13.50 10.91 42.53
N LEU A 19 -14.60 10.15 42.50
CA LEU A 19 -15.06 9.31 43.61
C LEU A 19 -14.48 7.89 43.51
N PRO A 20 -14.21 7.22 44.64
CA PRO A 20 -13.78 5.82 44.64
C PRO A 20 -14.88 4.91 44.07
N PRO A 21 -14.52 3.76 43.47
CA PRO A 21 -15.48 2.79 42.95
C PRO A 21 -16.28 2.12 44.08
N ASP A 22 -17.54 1.78 43.80
CA ASP A 22 -18.40 1.02 44.72
C ASP A 22 -17.92 -0.43 44.84
N GLU A 23 -17.72 -0.94 46.06
CA GLU A 23 -17.22 -2.30 46.35
C GLU A 23 -18.13 -3.45 45.87
N ARG A 24 -19.24 -3.15 45.19
CA ARG A 24 -20.21 -4.13 44.67
C ARG A 24 -20.39 -4.09 43.15
N SER A 25 -19.53 -3.40 42.39
CA SER A 25 -19.60 -3.38 40.92
C SER A 25 -18.29 -3.81 40.23
N ASN A 26 -18.36 -4.86 39.41
CA ASN A 26 -17.22 -5.36 38.62
C ASN A 26 -16.99 -4.56 37.32
N PHE A 27 -17.13 -3.23 37.36
CA PHE A 27 -16.92 -2.36 36.19
C PHE A 27 -15.80 -1.35 36.44
N SER A 28 -14.84 -1.29 35.52
CA SER A 28 -13.66 -0.42 35.57
C SER A 28 -13.97 1.04 35.16
N GLN A 29 -15.04 1.63 35.71
CA GLN A 29 -15.48 2.99 35.37
C GLN A 29 -15.30 3.95 36.54
N VAL A 30 -14.61 5.06 36.29
CA VAL A 30 -14.38 6.13 37.26
C VAL A 30 -15.62 7.02 37.35
N ARG A 31 -16.16 7.23 38.55
CA ARG A 31 -17.30 8.12 38.78
C ARG A 31 -16.80 9.54 39.06
N VAL A 32 -17.23 10.51 38.24
CA VAL A 32 -16.90 11.93 38.41
C VAL A 32 -18.16 12.74 38.69
N ALA A 33 -18.20 13.43 39.82
CA ALA A 33 -19.22 14.44 40.14
C ALA A 33 -18.65 15.83 39.86
N TYR A 34 -19.49 16.85 39.61
CA TYR A 34 -19.03 18.22 39.44
C TYR A 34 -19.94 19.25 40.13
N ARG A 35 -19.36 20.41 40.44
CA ARG A 35 -20.05 21.57 41.01
C ARG A 35 -19.73 22.83 40.20
N THR A 36 -20.76 23.61 39.88
CA THR A 36 -20.63 24.94 39.26
C THR A 36 -20.77 26.03 40.30
N ALA A 37 -19.85 27.01 40.32
CA ALA A 37 -20.05 28.24 41.07
C ALA A 37 -21.02 29.19 40.32
N LYS A 38 -22.16 29.52 40.93
CA LYS A 38 -23.04 30.60 40.41
C LYS A 38 -22.42 31.95 40.75
N ALA A 39 -22.15 32.77 39.73
CA ALA A 39 -21.74 34.16 39.93
C ALA A 39 -22.97 35.02 40.25
N CYS A 40 -22.93 35.74 41.38
CA CYS A 40 -23.88 36.80 41.72
C CYS A 40 -23.20 38.15 41.54
N THR A 41 -23.72 39.00 40.66
CA THR A 41 -23.39 40.43 40.59
C THR A 41 -24.61 41.23 40.16
N SER A 42 -24.94 42.26 40.93
CA SER A 42 -25.98 43.25 40.66
C SER A 42 -25.56 44.57 41.30
N VAL A 43 -25.89 45.72 40.67
CA VAL A 43 -25.73 47.10 41.22
C VAL A 43 -24.25 47.60 41.18
N ASP A 44 -23.85 48.78 40.67
CA ASP A 44 -24.61 49.94 40.14
C ASP A 44 -23.87 50.84 39.11
N HIS A 45 -24.64 51.75 38.50
CA HIS A 45 -24.33 52.99 37.74
C HIS A 45 -22.87 53.54 37.58
N LYS A 46 -22.50 53.88 36.33
CA LYS A 46 -22.39 55.30 35.85
C LYS A 46 -22.14 55.42 34.34
N ALA A 47 -22.51 56.57 33.77
CA ALA A 47 -22.42 56.89 32.35
C ALA A 47 -21.08 57.54 31.94
N HIS A 48 -20.71 57.45 30.66
CA HIS A 48 -20.44 58.62 29.81
C HIS A 48 -20.48 58.23 28.31
N LEU A 49 -20.73 59.23 27.46
CA LEU A 49 -20.89 59.09 26.00
C LEU A 49 -19.53 58.93 25.30
N GLU A 50 -19.52 58.27 24.14
CA GLU A 50 -19.10 58.93 22.90
C GLU A 50 -19.74 58.25 21.67
N ASP A 51 -19.92 59.03 20.60
CA ASP A 51 -20.79 58.76 19.46
C ASP A 51 -19.97 58.50 18.18
N ASN A 52 -20.54 57.79 17.18
CA ASN A 52 -20.41 58.08 15.73
C ASN A 52 -20.92 56.93 14.82
N GLY A 53 -21.94 57.24 13.98
CA GLY A 53 -22.18 56.68 12.63
C GLY A 53 -22.69 55.23 12.54
N SER A 54 -23.96 54.95 12.18
CA SER A 54 -24.62 55.17 10.87
C SER A 54 -23.97 54.37 9.72
N SER A 55 -24.65 53.48 8.95
CA SER A 55 -26.09 53.08 8.91
C SER A 55 -26.22 51.53 8.70
N ASP A 56 -27.34 50.86 8.42
CA ASP A 56 -28.67 51.24 7.93
C ASP A 56 -29.79 50.21 8.28
N SER A 57 -30.95 50.30 7.61
CA SER A 57 -32.09 49.37 7.47
C SER A 57 -31.98 47.97 8.13
N LYS A 58 -32.75 47.60 9.17
CA LYS A 58 -34.22 47.56 9.37
C LYS A 58 -35.04 46.88 8.26
N VAL A 59 -35.66 45.76 8.61
CA VAL A 59 -37.11 45.54 8.41
C VAL A 59 -37.70 45.01 9.72
N SER A 60 -38.68 45.75 10.26
CA SER A 60 -39.61 45.35 11.32
C SER A 60 -40.95 44.90 10.68
N VAL A 61 -41.89 44.21 11.34
CA VAL A 61 -42.83 44.78 12.32
C VAL A 61 -43.75 43.65 12.86
N SER A 62 -44.02 43.69 14.18
CA SER A 62 -45.20 43.16 14.93
C SER A 62 -45.52 41.64 14.88
N THR A 63 -46.29 41.07 15.82
CA THR A 63 -47.29 41.67 16.74
C THR A 63 -47.42 40.91 18.07
N GLU A 64 -47.64 41.63 19.18
CA GLU A 64 -48.59 41.40 20.30
C GLU A 64 -48.85 39.98 20.89
N ASN A 65 -49.26 39.79 22.14
CA ASN A 65 -49.18 40.49 23.44
C ASN A 65 -49.73 39.51 24.50
N HIS A 66 -49.38 39.62 25.79
CA HIS A 66 -50.29 39.49 26.96
C HIS A 66 -49.57 39.28 28.31
N HIS A 67 -49.79 40.24 29.21
CA HIS A 67 -49.75 40.15 30.68
C HIS A 67 -50.82 39.18 31.23
N CYS A 68 -50.88 38.73 32.50
CA CYS A 68 -49.97 38.65 33.66
C CYS A 68 -50.70 37.78 34.73
N HIS A 69 -49.99 37.18 35.70
CA HIS A 69 -50.27 37.20 37.16
C HIS A 69 -49.54 36.08 37.93
N GLU A 70 -49.18 36.39 39.19
CA GLU A 70 -48.41 35.56 40.13
C GLU A 70 -49.25 34.41 40.74
N PRO A 71 -48.62 33.46 41.47
CA PRO A 71 -48.74 33.56 42.93
C PRO A 71 -47.58 33.00 43.80
N ASN A 72 -47.34 33.68 44.93
CA ASN A 72 -47.11 33.21 46.32
C ASN A 72 -46.26 31.98 46.73
N ILE A 73 -45.88 31.99 48.02
CA ILE A 73 -44.78 31.23 48.65
C ILE A 73 -45.29 30.25 49.75
N GLN A 74 -44.61 29.09 49.89
CA GLN A 74 -44.57 28.19 51.08
C GLN A 74 -45.80 27.28 51.41
N PRO A 75 -45.67 26.21 52.26
CA PRO A 75 -45.03 24.95 51.82
C PRO A 75 -45.73 23.65 52.31
N SER A 76 -45.10 22.50 51.98
CA SER A 76 -45.16 21.21 52.69
C SER A 76 -46.31 20.22 52.40
N CYS A 77 -45.94 18.93 52.52
CA CYS A 77 -46.78 17.74 52.66
C CYS A 77 -47.67 17.33 51.47
N ILE A 78 -47.31 16.22 50.79
CA ILE A 78 -48.19 15.08 50.43
C ILE A 78 -47.35 13.96 49.79
N GLY A 79 -47.65 12.71 50.18
CA GLY A 79 -47.76 11.55 49.27
C GLY A 79 -46.51 10.95 48.62
N GLN A 80 -46.31 9.64 48.82
CA GLN A 80 -45.59 8.81 47.84
C GLN A 80 -46.32 8.83 46.50
N PRO A 81 -45.57 8.80 45.38
CA PRO A 81 -45.90 7.79 44.37
C PRO A 81 -44.66 7.11 43.75
N HIS A 82 -44.88 5.83 43.45
CA HIS A 82 -44.16 4.90 42.55
C HIS A 82 -42.83 5.32 41.88
N PRO A 83 -41.81 4.44 41.89
CA PRO A 83 -40.63 4.61 41.04
C PRO A 83 -41.02 4.38 39.57
N ALA A 84 -41.25 5.47 38.83
CA ALA A 84 -41.23 5.44 37.38
C ALA A 84 -39.85 4.93 36.93
N LYS A 85 -39.82 3.76 36.27
CA LYS A 85 -38.61 3.26 35.62
C LYS A 85 -38.22 4.24 34.52
N LEU A 86 -37.24 5.10 34.82
CA LEU A 86 -36.58 5.92 33.82
C LEU A 86 -35.65 5.01 32.99
N ASP A 87 -36.24 4.19 32.12
CA ASP A 87 -35.50 3.35 31.17
C ASP A 87 -34.98 4.20 30.00
N GLY A 88 -34.17 5.19 30.36
CA GLY A 88 -33.41 6.01 29.44
C GLY A 88 -32.27 5.17 28.88
N THR A 89 -32.57 4.32 27.91
CA THR A 89 -31.56 3.60 27.15
C THR A 89 -30.54 4.59 26.60
N LEU A 90 -29.34 4.60 27.16
CA LEU A 90 -28.22 5.45 26.74
C LEU A 90 -27.99 5.26 25.24
N GLN A 91 -28.44 6.23 24.44
CA GLN A 91 -28.42 6.14 22.98
C GLN A 91 -26.97 6.21 22.50
N LYS A 92 -26.39 5.04 22.23
CA LYS A 92 -25.04 4.92 21.69
C LYS A 92 -25.04 5.42 20.25
N ASN A 93 -24.23 6.44 19.97
CA ASN A 93 -23.98 6.91 18.62
C ASN A 93 -22.99 5.95 17.94
N TYR A 94 -23.40 5.36 16.82
CA TYR A 94 -22.55 4.54 15.96
C TYR A 94 -22.21 5.31 14.69
N ALA A 95 -20.98 5.21 14.21
CA ALA A 95 -20.60 5.75 12.91
C ALA A 95 -21.41 5.07 11.79
N ARG A 96 -21.83 5.84 10.79
CA ARG A 96 -22.54 5.36 9.60
C ARG A 96 -21.75 5.72 8.35
N ALA A 97 -21.76 4.83 7.36
CA ALA A 97 -21.16 5.06 6.05
C ALA A 97 -22.25 5.40 5.03
N HIS A 98 -22.30 6.66 4.59
CA HIS A 98 -23.10 7.08 3.44
C HIS A 98 -22.51 6.46 2.15
N PRO A 99 -23.31 6.09 1.12
CA PRO A 99 -22.81 5.47 -0.10
C PRO A 99 -21.66 6.18 -0.82
N SER A 100 -21.59 7.52 -0.76
CA SER A 100 -20.46 8.28 -1.34
C SER A 100 -19.10 7.92 -0.74
N TYR A 101 -19.07 7.29 0.45
CA TYR A 101 -17.84 6.79 1.04
C TYR A 101 -17.13 5.74 0.18
N LEU A 102 -17.86 5.00 -0.68
CA LEU A 102 -17.24 4.13 -1.68
C LEU A 102 -16.32 4.89 -2.64
N GLN A 103 -16.73 6.10 -3.07
CA GLN A 103 -15.92 6.97 -3.92
C GLN A 103 -14.70 7.51 -3.15
N THR A 104 -14.85 7.80 -1.85
CA THR A 104 -13.75 8.21 -0.97
C THR A 104 -12.69 7.11 -0.84
N LEU A 105 -13.08 5.83 -0.73
CA LEU A 105 -12.13 4.71 -0.68
C LEU A 105 -11.23 4.64 -1.91
N GLY A 106 -11.78 4.89 -3.10
CA GLY A 106 -11.04 4.88 -4.36
C GLY A 106 -9.86 5.86 -4.37
N GLN A 107 -9.89 6.91 -3.54
CA GLN A 107 -8.81 7.91 -3.45
C GLN A 107 -7.50 7.36 -2.86
N ALA A 108 -7.52 6.23 -2.13
CA ALA A 108 -6.33 5.66 -1.50
C ALA A 108 -5.22 5.28 -2.51
N HIS A 109 -5.61 4.93 -3.75
CA HIS A 109 -4.70 4.62 -4.85
C HIS A 109 -4.82 5.64 -6.01
N SER A 110 -5.30 6.86 -5.73
CA SER A 110 -5.42 7.96 -6.72
C SER A 110 -4.12 8.21 -7.48
N GLY A 111 -2.99 8.29 -6.77
CA GLY A 111 -1.67 8.55 -7.35
C GLY A 111 -1.10 7.45 -8.25
N TRP A 112 -1.56 6.19 -8.12
CA TRP A 112 -1.11 5.10 -8.99
C TRP A 112 -2.07 3.89 -9.00
N ILE A 113 -2.77 3.69 -10.12
CA ILE A 113 -3.86 2.69 -10.25
C ILE A 113 -3.39 1.23 -10.14
N PHE A 114 -2.13 0.90 -10.46
CA PHE A 114 -1.61 -0.46 -10.24
C PHE A 114 -1.46 -0.81 -8.76
N GLY A 115 -1.38 0.17 -7.86
CA GLY A 115 -1.49 -0.07 -6.42
C GLY A 115 -2.83 -0.72 -6.03
N ALA A 116 -3.91 -0.37 -6.74
CA ALA A 116 -5.22 -0.97 -6.53
C ALA A 116 -5.34 -2.40 -7.08
N ILE A 117 -4.69 -2.71 -8.21
CA ILE A 117 -4.58 -4.10 -8.71
C ILE A 117 -3.74 -4.93 -7.75
N ALA A 118 -2.66 -4.36 -7.23
CA ALA A 118 -1.80 -4.99 -6.23
C ALA A 118 -2.54 -5.43 -4.96
N GLU A 119 -3.52 -4.67 -4.46
CA GLU A 119 -4.34 -5.11 -3.32
C GLU A 119 -5.07 -6.44 -3.61
N LEU A 120 -5.51 -6.65 -4.85
CA LEU A 120 -6.18 -7.90 -5.26
C LEU A 120 -5.17 -9.04 -5.40
N VAL A 121 -3.98 -8.76 -5.96
CA VAL A 121 -2.86 -9.73 -6.07
C VAL A 121 -2.37 -10.16 -4.67
N ASP A 122 -2.29 -9.23 -3.72
CA ASP A 122 -1.92 -9.49 -2.33
C ASP A 122 -2.94 -10.43 -1.66
N ASN A 123 -4.24 -10.16 -1.83
CA ASN A 123 -5.30 -11.01 -1.28
C ASN A 123 -5.23 -12.44 -1.84
N SER A 124 -4.94 -12.61 -3.13
CA SER A 124 -4.78 -13.95 -3.74
C SER A 124 -3.55 -14.69 -3.19
N ARG A 125 -2.41 -14.00 -2.97
CA ARG A 125 -1.24 -14.59 -2.28
C ARG A 125 -1.57 -14.99 -0.84
N ASP A 126 -2.24 -14.11 -0.08
CA ASP A 126 -2.65 -14.37 1.29
C ASP A 126 -3.61 -15.58 1.37
N ALA A 127 -4.52 -15.72 0.40
CA ALA A 127 -5.41 -16.87 0.22
C ALA A 127 -4.71 -18.16 -0.28
N LYS A 128 -3.37 -18.15 -0.34
CA LYS A 128 -2.48 -19.25 -0.74
C LYS A 128 -2.72 -19.77 -2.18
N ALA A 129 -3.19 -18.90 -3.07
CA ALA A 129 -3.38 -19.24 -4.49
C ALA A 129 -2.06 -19.65 -5.16
N THR A 130 -2.13 -20.64 -6.04
CA THR A 130 -1.02 -21.13 -6.87
C THR A 130 -1.01 -20.47 -8.25
N LYS A 131 -2.19 -20.05 -8.74
CA LYS A 131 -2.42 -19.34 -9.99
C LYS A 131 -3.32 -18.12 -9.75
N LEU A 132 -2.95 -17.00 -10.39
CA LEU A 132 -3.74 -15.79 -10.52
C LEU A 132 -3.84 -15.39 -12.00
N GLU A 133 -5.03 -15.01 -12.45
CA GLU A 133 -5.30 -14.55 -13.81
C GLU A 133 -5.96 -13.17 -13.79
N ILE A 134 -5.42 -12.24 -14.59
CA ILE A 134 -5.87 -10.85 -14.69
C ILE A 134 -6.09 -10.51 -16.16
N SER A 135 -7.34 -10.22 -16.54
CA SER A 135 -7.72 -9.85 -17.91
C SER A 135 -8.71 -8.70 -17.91
N ILE A 136 -8.75 -7.93 -19.01
CA ILE A 136 -9.85 -7.01 -19.31
C ILE A 136 -10.50 -7.50 -20.60
N GLU A 137 -11.79 -7.79 -20.51
CA GLU A 137 -12.62 -8.29 -21.61
C GLU A 137 -13.84 -7.39 -21.79
N MET A 138 -14.40 -7.36 -23.00
CA MET A 138 -15.63 -6.60 -23.28
C MET A 138 -16.86 -7.44 -22.93
N ILE A 139 -17.82 -6.85 -22.25
CA ILE A 139 -19.07 -7.49 -21.85
C ILE A 139 -20.26 -6.58 -22.14
N TYR A 140 -21.34 -7.15 -22.69
CA TYR A 140 -22.57 -6.42 -22.94
C TYR A 140 -23.28 -6.04 -21.64
N SER A 141 -23.44 -4.75 -21.38
CA SER A 141 -24.20 -4.25 -20.23
C SER A 141 -25.58 -3.77 -20.67
N ARG A 142 -26.62 -4.52 -20.29
CA ARG A 142 -28.03 -4.15 -20.53
C ARG A 142 -28.36 -2.75 -20.01
N ARG A 143 -27.80 -2.35 -18.87
CA ARG A 143 -28.02 -1.02 -18.26
C ARG A 143 -27.34 0.11 -19.05
N ALA A 144 -26.17 -0.15 -19.64
CA ALA A 144 -25.47 0.82 -20.47
C ALA A 144 -25.92 0.82 -21.95
N GLY A 145 -26.65 -0.22 -22.38
CA GLY A 145 -27.08 -0.42 -23.77
C GLY A 145 -25.94 -0.76 -24.74
N LYS A 146 -24.74 -1.04 -24.23
CA LYS A 146 -23.50 -1.23 -25.01
C LYS A 146 -22.55 -2.20 -24.33
N ASP A 147 -21.53 -2.65 -25.07
CA ASP A 147 -20.38 -3.33 -24.50
C ASP A 147 -19.55 -2.36 -23.65
N ILE A 148 -19.14 -2.82 -22.47
CA ILE A 148 -18.26 -2.12 -21.54
C ILE A 148 -17.06 -3.01 -21.17
N PRO A 149 -15.89 -2.45 -20.83
CA PRO A 149 -14.79 -3.25 -20.34
C PRO A 149 -15.05 -3.72 -18.91
N MET A 150 -14.65 -4.96 -18.64
CA MET A 150 -14.69 -5.58 -17.33
C MET A 150 -13.32 -6.17 -17.00
N LEU A 151 -12.70 -5.67 -15.93
CA LEU A 151 -11.50 -6.23 -15.33
C LEU A 151 -11.89 -7.47 -14.52
N SER A 152 -11.28 -8.60 -14.84
CA SER A 152 -11.42 -9.86 -14.12
C SER A 152 -10.12 -10.17 -13.37
N VAL A 153 -10.24 -10.60 -12.11
CA VAL A 153 -9.14 -11.12 -11.28
C VAL A 153 -9.59 -12.45 -10.69
N ILE A 154 -8.94 -13.54 -11.09
CA ILE A 154 -9.38 -14.91 -10.80
C ILE A 154 -8.23 -15.71 -10.17
N ASP A 155 -8.44 -16.23 -8.96
CA ASP A 155 -7.50 -17.06 -8.23
C ASP A 155 -8.04 -18.46 -7.90
N ASP A 156 -7.12 -19.40 -7.69
CA ASP A 156 -7.35 -20.77 -7.21
C ASP A 156 -7.07 -20.92 -5.70
N GLY A 157 -7.18 -19.83 -4.93
CA GLY A 157 -6.94 -19.82 -3.49
C GLY A 157 -8.00 -20.58 -2.68
N GLN A 158 -7.98 -20.43 -1.35
CA GLN A 158 -8.89 -21.16 -0.46
C GLN A 158 -10.37 -20.72 -0.55
N GLY A 159 -10.66 -19.58 -1.19
CA GLY A 159 -11.98 -18.95 -1.20
C GLY A 159 -12.35 -18.35 0.16
N MET A 160 -13.62 -17.96 0.33
CA MET A 160 -14.16 -17.38 1.57
C MET A 160 -15.51 -17.99 1.93
N THR A 161 -15.69 -18.30 3.21
CA THR A 161 -17.00 -18.62 3.80
C THR A 161 -17.88 -17.38 3.90
N HIS A 162 -19.19 -17.55 4.14
CA HIS A 162 -20.13 -16.43 4.36
C HIS A 162 -19.61 -15.38 5.37
N LYS A 163 -19.12 -15.83 6.54
CA LYS A 163 -18.58 -14.95 7.59
C LYS A 163 -17.32 -14.20 7.17
N GLU A 164 -16.52 -14.79 6.29
CA GLU A 164 -15.33 -14.15 5.72
C GLU A 164 -15.71 -13.16 4.63
N VAL A 165 -16.78 -13.41 3.86
CA VAL A 165 -17.37 -12.44 2.93
C VAL A 165 -17.99 -11.25 3.66
N GLU A 166 -18.71 -11.47 4.77
CA GLU A 166 -19.19 -10.38 5.64
C GLU A 166 -18.00 -9.54 6.16
N ARG A 167 -16.97 -10.18 6.71
CA ARG A 167 -15.74 -9.51 7.13
C ARG A 167 -15.01 -8.81 5.97
N MET A 168 -15.05 -9.40 4.77
CA MET A 168 -14.48 -8.83 3.55
C MET A 168 -15.23 -7.57 3.14
N ILE A 169 -16.52 -7.40 3.43
CA ILE A 169 -17.24 -6.15 3.12
C ILE A 169 -17.21 -5.12 4.27
N CYS A 170 -16.99 -5.54 5.53
CA CYS A 170 -16.84 -4.64 6.68
C CYS A 170 -15.67 -3.66 6.54
N PHE A 171 -15.88 -2.41 6.97
CA PHE A 171 -14.88 -1.34 6.90
C PHE A 171 -13.98 -1.37 8.14
N GLY A 172 -12.90 -2.14 8.04
CA GLY A 172 -12.06 -2.49 9.19
C GLY A 172 -12.61 -3.69 9.96
N HIS A 173 -11.71 -4.50 10.50
CA HIS A 173 -12.00 -5.63 11.38
C HIS A 173 -10.78 -5.91 12.24
N LYS A 174 -10.96 -6.52 13.42
CA LYS A 174 -9.84 -7.07 14.20
C LYS A 174 -9.12 -8.09 13.32
N GLN A 175 -7.79 -7.98 13.17
CA GLN A 175 -7.01 -9.05 12.54
C GLN A 175 -7.26 -10.36 13.30
N PRO A 176 -7.32 -11.51 12.61
CA PRO A 176 -7.39 -12.80 13.30
C PRO A 176 -6.15 -12.98 14.18
N ASP A 177 -6.33 -13.58 15.36
CA ASP A 177 -5.26 -13.78 16.36
C ASP A 177 -4.17 -14.81 15.92
N THR A 178 -4.21 -15.25 14.66
CA THR A 178 -3.22 -16.13 14.04
C THR A 178 -2.14 -15.30 13.34
N ASP A 179 -0.95 -15.24 13.93
CA ASP A 179 0.24 -14.64 13.32
C ASP A 179 0.76 -15.46 12.13
N ASP A 180 0.15 -15.25 10.94
CA ASP A 180 0.80 -15.57 9.68
C ASP A 180 1.82 -14.46 9.36
N VAL A 181 3.08 -14.73 9.72
CA VAL A 181 4.21 -13.79 9.58
C VAL A 181 4.40 -13.35 8.13
N ASP A 182 4.02 -14.16 7.13
CA ASP A 182 4.16 -13.85 5.71
C ASP A 182 2.97 -13.08 5.10
N ARG A 183 1.93 -12.80 5.90
CA ARG A 183 0.70 -12.15 5.44
C ARG A 183 0.88 -10.65 5.17
N ILE A 184 0.45 -10.22 3.98
CA ILE A 184 0.52 -8.82 3.54
C ILE A 184 -0.72 -8.03 4.00
N GLY A 185 -1.90 -8.65 3.95
CA GLY A 185 -3.20 -8.04 4.23
C GLY A 185 -3.42 -7.75 5.71
N ARG A 186 -2.98 -6.57 6.17
CA ARG A 186 -3.09 -6.12 7.57
C ARG A 186 -4.16 -5.05 7.84
N PHE A 187 -4.49 -4.21 6.86
CA PHE A 187 -5.36 -3.04 7.08
C PHE A 187 -6.88 -3.31 6.94
N GLY A 188 -7.29 -4.49 6.48
CA GLY A 188 -8.70 -4.87 6.33
C GLY A 188 -9.51 -4.12 5.27
N VAL A 189 -8.91 -3.15 4.55
CA VAL A 189 -9.59 -2.27 3.57
C VAL A 189 -9.19 -2.50 2.11
N GLY A 190 -8.11 -3.25 1.85
CA GLY A 190 -7.48 -3.39 0.53
C GLY A 190 -8.41 -3.73 -0.63
N PHE A 191 -9.32 -4.70 -0.45
CA PHE A 191 -10.31 -5.03 -1.46
C PHE A 191 -11.19 -3.82 -1.87
N LYS A 192 -11.67 -3.02 -0.91
CA LYS A 192 -12.59 -1.92 -1.21
C LYS A 192 -11.86 -0.73 -1.82
N THR A 193 -10.70 -0.37 -1.27
CA THR A 193 -9.85 0.71 -1.83
C THR A 193 -9.35 0.35 -3.22
N GLY A 194 -9.01 -0.92 -3.45
CA GLY A 194 -8.63 -1.45 -4.75
C GLY A 194 -9.79 -1.43 -5.75
N ALA A 195 -10.89 -2.12 -5.44
CA ALA A 195 -12.04 -2.24 -6.33
C ALA A 195 -12.64 -0.87 -6.70
N MET A 196 -12.88 0.01 -5.71
CA MET A 196 -13.47 1.33 -5.94
C MET A 196 -12.50 2.35 -6.56
N ARG A 197 -11.20 2.05 -6.64
CA ARG A 197 -10.26 2.79 -7.50
C ARG A 197 -10.37 2.34 -8.96
N LEU A 198 -10.59 1.04 -9.20
CA LEU A 198 -10.51 0.44 -10.53
C LEU A 198 -11.80 0.65 -11.35
N GLY A 199 -12.96 0.63 -10.70
CA GLY A 199 -14.26 0.90 -11.31
C GLY A 199 -15.33 1.21 -10.28
N ARG A 200 -16.53 1.57 -10.76
CA ARG A 200 -17.65 1.97 -9.90
C ARG A 200 -18.38 0.79 -9.26
N ASP A 201 -18.27 -0.40 -9.85
CA ASP A 201 -19.02 -1.58 -9.43
C ASP A 201 -18.15 -2.84 -9.49
N ALA A 202 -18.28 -3.71 -8.47
CA ALA A 202 -17.52 -4.94 -8.33
C ALA A 202 -18.39 -6.11 -7.83
N LEU A 203 -18.36 -7.23 -8.54
CA LEU A 203 -18.96 -8.50 -8.13
C LEU A 203 -17.86 -9.48 -7.70
N VAL A 204 -18.04 -10.11 -6.54
CA VAL A 204 -17.16 -11.18 -6.05
C VAL A 204 -17.94 -12.49 -6.07
N LEU A 205 -17.42 -13.49 -6.76
CA LEU A 205 -17.82 -14.90 -6.63
C LEU A 205 -16.70 -15.62 -5.88
N THR A 206 -17.01 -16.40 -4.85
CA THR A 206 -16.00 -17.10 -4.06
C THR A 206 -16.51 -18.48 -3.64
N GLN A 207 -15.62 -19.47 -3.57
CA GLN A 207 -15.95 -20.86 -3.28
C GLN A 207 -14.89 -21.50 -2.37
N THR A 208 -15.34 -22.05 -1.25
CA THR A 208 -14.56 -22.96 -0.40
C THR A 208 -14.92 -24.42 -0.70
N SER A 209 -14.31 -25.35 0.01
CA SER A 209 -14.73 -26.76 0.02
C SER A 209 -16.22 -26.92 0.29
N ASP A 210 -16.79 -26.13 1.21
CA ASP A 210 -18.11 -26.40 1.80
C ASP A 210 -19.16 -25.30 1.53
N SER A 211 -18.76 -24.19 0.90
CA SER A 211 -19.66 -23.06 0.66
C SER A 211 -19.31 -22.28 -0.61
N ARG A 212 -20.27 -21.51 -1.11
CA ARG A 212 -20.09 -20.56 -2.21
C ARG A 212 -20.86 -19.29 -1.89
N SER A 213 -20.26 -18.13 -2.15
CA SER A 213 -20.89 -16.84 -1.92
C SER A 213 -20.73 -15.90 -3.12
N ILE A 214 -21.73 -15.04 -3.28
CA ILE A 214 -21.78 -13.90 -4.18
C ILE A 214 -21.84 -12.66 -3.29
N ALA A 215 -20.99 -11.66 -3.54
CA ALA A 215 -21.08 -10.35 -2.89
C ALA A 215 -20.97 -9.24 -3.94
N PHE A 216 -21.79 -8.19 -3.80
CA PHE A 216 -21.87 -7.13 -4.81
C PHE A 216 -21.65 -5.75 -4.20
N LEU A 217 -20.47 -5.17 -4.45
CA LEU A 217 -20.06 -3.85 -3.98
C LEU A 217 -20.22 -2.85 -5.13
N SER A 218 -21.29 -2.05 -5.10
CA SER A 218 -21.69 -1.22 -6.24
C SER A 218 -22.03 0.20 -5.82
N GLN A 219 -21.41 1.18 -6.48
CA GLN A 219 -21.84 2.57 -6.39
C GLN A 219 -23.18 2.74 -7.11
N SER A 220 -23.35 2.15 -8.30
CA SER A 220 -24.55 2.37 -9.11
C SER A 220 -25.81 1.66 -8.61
N LEU A 221 -25.71 0.74 -7.64
CA LEU A 221 -26.81 0.21 -6.81
C LEU A 221 -27.20 1.14 -5.66
N ASN A 222 -26.26 1.97 -5.19
CA ASN A 222 -26.41 2.80 -4.02
C ASN A 222 -26.54 4.30 -4.35
N GLU A 223 -26.61 4.65 -5.63
CA GLU A 223 -27.01 5.98 -6.11
C GLU A 223 -28.38 6.37 -5.52
N GLY A 224 -28.43 7.50 -4.80
CA GLY A 224 -29.64 8.03 -4.19
C GLY A 224 -30.13 7.33 -2.91
N LYS A 225 -29.36 6.38 -2.33
CA LYS A 225 -29.70 5.74 -1.05
C LYS A 225 -29.06 6.47 0.14
N ASP A 226 -29.77 6.52 1.27
CA ASP A 226 -29.24 7.07 2.53
C ASP A 226 -28.17 6.17 3.20
N ASN A 227 -28.27 4.86 2.97
CA ASN A 227 -27.43 3.85 3.60
C ASN A 227 -26.79 2.94 2.54
N LEU A 228 -25.56 2.52 2.79
CA LEU A 228 -24.83 1.59 1.93
C LEU A 228 -25.39 0.16 2.05
N GLU A 229 -25.93 -0.36 0.95
CA GLU A 229 -26.39 -1.73 0.77
C GLU A 229 -25.36 -2.55 -0.01
N ILE A 230 -25.06 -3.76 0.48
CA ILE A 230 -24.12 -4.69 -0.16
C ILE A 230 -24.79 -6.08 -0.25
N PRO A 231 -25.43 -6.42 -1.39
CA PRO A 231 -26.09 -7.71 -1.55
C PRO A 231 -25.12 -8.88 -1.40
N ILE A 232 -25.47 -9.83 -0.53
CA ILE A 232 -24.77 -11.11 -0.35
C ILE A 232 -25.74 -12.28 -0.59
N VAL A 233 -25.28 -13.30 -1.31
CA VAL A 233 -26.04 -14.53 -1.54
C VAL A 233 -25.11 -15.72 -1.36
N SER A 234 -25.45 -16.62 -0.44
CA SER A 234 -24.59 -17.71 0.00
C SER A 234 -25.29 -19.07 -0.05
N TYR A 235 -24.47 -20.07 -0.36
CA TYR A 235 -24.84 -21.45 -0.62
C TYR A 235 -23.91 -22.36 0.19
N ARG A 236 -24.43 -23.51 0.62
CA ARG A 236 -23.67 -24.57 1.29
C ARG A 236 -23.63 -25.81 0.41
N ARG A 237 -22.52 -26.53 0.41
CA ARG A 237 -22.41 -27.82 -0.26
C ARG A 237 -23.25 -28.87 0.47
N LYS A 238 -24.07 -29.60 -0.28
CA LYS A 238 -24.68 -30.87 0.16
C LYS A 238 -24.44 -31.93 -0.92
N GLY A 239 -23.65 -32.94 -0.57
CA GLY A 239 -23.17 -33.93 -1.55
C GLY A 239 -22.41 -33.26 -2.69
N GLN A 240 -22.89 -33.44 -3.92
CA GLN A 240 -22.28 -32.88 -5.13
C GLN A 240 -22.81 -31.48 -5.50
N PHE A 241 -23.86 -30.98 -4.84
CA PHE A 241 -24.53 -29.73 -5.21
C PHE A 241 -24.28 -28.61 -4.21
N MET A 242 -24.37 -27.37 -4.68
CA MET A 242 -24.43 -26.17 -3.83
C MET A 242 -25.90 -25.78 -3.67
N GLU A 243 -26.42 -25.93 -2.46
CA GLU A 243 -27.79 -25.58 -2.09
C GLU A 243 -27.84 -24.23 -1.37
N PHE A 244 -29.02 -23.62 -1.34
CA PHE A 244 -29.28 -22.44 -0.52
C PHE A 244 -28.99 -22.73 0.97
N ASP A 245 -28.31 -21.81 1.68
CA ASP A 245 -28.05 -21.96 3.11
C ASP A 245 -29.05 -21.12 3.96
N PRO A 246 -30.11 -21.73 4.50
CA PRO A 246 -31.12 -21.03 5.28
C PRO A 246 -30.61 -20.61 6.68
N HIS A 247 -29.42 -21.04 7.10
CA HIS A 247 -28.86 -20.68 8.41
C HIS A 247 -28.16 -19.32 8.39
N VAL A 248 -27.81 -18.79 7.21
CA VAL A 248 -27.11 -17.50 7.07
C VAL A 248 -28.00 -16.41 6.48
N GLN A 249 -29.06 -16.76 5.74
CA GLN A 249 -29.98 -15.79 5.14
C GLN A 249 -31.36 -16.38 4.87
N SER A 250 -32.38 -15.53 4.76
CA SER A 250 -33.73 -15.95 4.34
C SER A 250 -33.86 -16.04 2.82
N GLU A 251 -34.77 -16.90 2.34
CA GLU A 251 -34.99 -17.07 0.90
C GLU A 251 -35.51 -15.77 0.24
N ALA A 252 -36.30 -14.98 0.97
CA ALA A 252 -36.78 -13.68 0.52
C ALA A 252 -35.62 -12.68 0.33
N LEU A 253 -34.70 -12.59 1.29
CA LEU A 253 -33.49 -11.77 1.19
C LEU A 253 -32.57 -12.24 0.05
N ALA A 254 -32.45 -13.56 -0.13
CA ALA A 254 -31.69 -14.14 -1.24
C ALA A 254 -32.25 -13.75 -2.61
N LYS A 255 -33.58 -13.86 -2.79
CA LYS A 255 -34.29 -13.46 -4.02
C LYS A 255 -34.16 -11.95 -4.28
N TYR A 256 -34.28 -11.12 -3.24
CA TYR A 256 -34.06 -9.67 -3.34
C TYR A 256 -32.63 -9.34 -3.77
N ASN A 257 -31.62 -9.90 -3.10
CA ASN A 257 -30.21 -9.68 -3.42
C ASN A 257 -29.85 -10.16 -4.83
N LEU A 258 -30.34 -11.33 -5.27
CA LEU A 258 -30.15 -11.82 -6.64
C LEU A 258 -30.84 -10.92 -7.69
N LYS A 259 -32.02 -10.36 -7.37
CA LYS A 259 -32.68 -9.38 -8.24
C LYS A 259 -31.83 -8.12 -8.38
N ALA A 260 -31.33 -7.57 -7.27
CA ALA A 260 -30.45 -6.40 -7.27
C ALA A 260 -29.19 -6.65 -8.13
N VAL A 261 -28.51 -7.79 -7.97
CA VAL A 261 -27.37 -8.17 -8.84
C VAL A 261 -27.76 -8.20 -10.32
N LYS A 262 -28.89 -8.86 -10.67
CA LYS A 262 -29.33 -8.99 -12.07
C LYS A 262 -29.69 -7.65 -12.75
N GLU A 263 -30.21 -6.71 -11.97
CA GLU A 263 -30.69 -5.40 -12.42
C GLU A 263 -29.56 -4.37 -12.51
N TYR A 264 -28.57 -4.44 -11.62
CA TYR A 264 -27.51 -3.44 -11.47
C TYR A 264 -26.13 -3.89 -11.98
N SER A 265 -25.99 -5.12 -12.48
CA SER A 265 -24.75 -5.63 -13.07
C SER A 265 -24.96 -6.22 -14.49
N PRO A 266 -23.87 -6.44 -15.26
CA PRO A 266 -23.92 -7.22 -16.50
C PRO A 266 -24.31 -8.70 -16.29
N PHE A 267 -24.31 -9.19 -15.05
CA PHE A 267 -24.49 -10.60 -14.74
C PHE A 267 -25.97 -10.98 -14.65
N ASP A 268 -26.36 -12.02 -15.40
CA ASP A 268 -27.60 -12.75 -15.15
C ASP A 268 -27.34 -14.19 -14.71
N LYS A 269 -28.41 -14.98 -14.57
CA LYS A 269 -28.34 -16.37 -14.11
C LYS A 269 -27.41 -17.23 -14.97
N TYR A 270 -27.33 -17.00 -16.28
CA TYR A 270 -26.49 -17.78 -17.17
C TYR A 270 -25.02 -17.40 -17.00
N LEU A 271 -24.70 -16.10 -17.00
CA LEU A 271 -23.33 -15.64 -16.82
C LEU A 271 -22.78 -15.99 -15.42
N ILE A 272 -23.61 -15.87 -14.37
CA ILE A 272 -23.24 -16.33 -13.02
C ILE A 272 -22.96 -17.84 -13.03
N GLY A 273 -23.79 -18.64 -13.71
CA GLY A 273 -23.57 -20.09 -13.86
C GLY A 273 -22.29 -20.43 -14.63
N GLU A 274 -22.00 -19.72 -15.71
CA GLU A 274 -20.79 -19.86 -16.51
C GLU A 274 -19.52 -19.56 -15.70
N LYS A 275 -19.48 -18.41 -15.01
CA LYS A 275 -18.32 -18.01 -14.19
C LYS A 275 -18.15 -18.93 -12.96
N ILE A 276 -19.26 -19.37 -12.36
CA ILE A 276 -19.24 -20.45 -11.36
C ILE A 276 -18.61 -21.74 -11.91
N GLY A 277 -18.84 -22.08 -13.18
CA GLY A 277 -18.24 -23.24 -13.85
C GLY A 277 -16.71 -23.19 -13.96
N LEU A 278 -16.10 -22.01 -13.83
CA LEU A 278 -14.64 -21.85 -13.79
C LEU A 278 -14.03 -22.41 -12.49
N PHE A 279 -14.82 -22.53 -11.39
CA PHE A 279 -14.45 -23.34 -10.23
C PHE A 279 -14.58 -24.83 -10.58
N ARG A 280 -13.61 -25.36 -11.35
CA ARG A 280 -13.64 -26.73 -11.90
C ARG A 280 -13.86 -27.77 -10.78
N GLY A 281 -14.98 -28.49 -10.79
CA GLY A 281 -15.24 -29.57 -9.83
C GLY A 281 -15.25 -29.10 -8.36
N ASN A 282 -14.39 -29.69 -7.52
CA ASN A 282 -14.30 -29.37 -6.08
C ASN A 282 -13.28 -28.28 -5.73
N HIS A 283 -12.67 -27.62 -6.72
CA HIS A 283 -11.64 -26.62 -6.46
C HIS A 283 -12.19 -25.36 -5.80
N THR A 284 -11.36 -24.73 -4.98
CA THR A 284 -11.64 -23.48 -4.27
C THR A 284 -11.13 -22.28 -5.09
N GLY A 285 -11.50 -21.06 -4.68
CA GLY A 285 -10.94 -19.84 -5.25
C GLY A 285 -11.84 -18.62 -5.10
N THR A 286 -11.37 -17.50 -5.61
CA THR A 286 -12.14 -16.25 -5.72
C THR A 286 -12.05 -15.66 -7.13
N GLN A 287 -13.15 -15.09 -7.60
CA GLN A 287 -13.27 -14.38 -8.88
C GLN A 287 -13.85 -13.00 -8.59
N ILE A 288 -13.14 -11.95 -9.00
CA ILE A 288 -13.52 -10.56 -8.80
C ILE A 288 -13.70 -9.93 -10.19
N TYR A 289 -14.88 -9.38 -10.43
CA TYR A 289 -15.27 -8.75 -11.68
C TYR A 289 -15.58 -7.29 -11.42
N ILE A 290 -14.83 -6.37 -12.02
CA ILE A 290 -14.95 -4.92 -11.85
C ILE A 290 -15.28 -4.29 -13.19
N TRP A 291 -16.34 -3.48 -13.26
CA TRP A 291 -16.74 -2.77 -14.48
C TRP A 291 -17.09 -1.32 -14.16
N ASN A 292 -17.54 -0.57 -15.17
CA ASN A 292 -17.62 0.89 -15.12
C ASN A 292 -16.26 1.45 -14.68
N LEU A 293 -15.21 1.04 -15.42
CA LEU A 293 -13.81 1.29 -15.11
C LEU A 293 -13.48 2.80 -15.14
N ASP A 294 -12.47 3.20 -14.36
CA ASP A 294 -12.04 4.59 -14.24
C ASP A 294 -11.71 5.24 -15.59
N GLU A 295 -12.24 6.44 -15.81
CA GLU A 295 -12.21 7.15 -17.10
C GLU A 295 -11.15 8.27 -17.12
N TRP A 296 -10.44 8.38 -18.25
CA TRP A 296 -9.51 9.44 -18.60
C TRP A 296 -10.09 10.26 -19.76
N GLY A 297 -10.93 11.24 -19.43
CA GLY A 297 -11.69 11.99 -20.43
C GLY A 297 -12.69 11.09 -21.16
N SER A 298 -12.60 11.00 -22.48
CA SER A 298 -13.44 10.11 -23.31
C SER A 298 -12.93 8.67 -23.43
N ASN A 299 -11.87 8.31 -22.71
CA ASN A 299 -11.21 7.00 -22.75
C ASN A 299 -11.14 6.39 -21.34
N TYR A 300 -10.60 5.18 -21.20
CA TYR A 300 -10.30 4.58 -19.89
C TYR A 300 -8.88 4.89 -19.41
N CYS A 301 -8.67 4.97 -18.09
CA CYS A 301 -7.35 5.12 -17.47
C CYS A 301 -6.40 3.93 -17.78
N LEU A 302 -6.97 2.76 -18.06
CA LEU A 302 -6.26 1.58 -18.54
C LEU A 302 -6.42 1.41 -20.06
N GLU A 303 -5.35 0.90 -20.69
CA GLU A 303 -5.31 0.33 -22.03
C GLU A 303 -5.02 -1.16 -21.88
N TRP A 304 -5.51 -2.01 -22.78
CA TRP A 304 -5.19 -3.43 -22.78
C TRP A 304 -5.02 -3.97 -24.19
N ASP A 305 -4.16 -4.97 -24.30
CA ASP A 305 -3.85 -5.69 -25.53
C ASP A 305 -3.84 -7.19 -25.23
N SER A 306 -4.53 -7.99 -26.05
CA SER A 306 -4.61 -9.44 -25.88
C SER A 306 -3.32 -10.17 -26.32
N GLY A 307 -2.40 -9.48 -26.99
CA GLY A 307 -1.27 -10.09 -27.67
C GLY A 307 -1.67 -10.83 -28.94
N LEU A 308 -0.70 -11.44 -29.63
CA LEU A 308 -0.95 -12.24 -30.82
C LEU A 308 -1.20 -13.71 -30.47
N THR A 309 -2.34 -14.23 -30.92
CA THR A 309 -2.65 -15.66 -30.89
C THR A 309 -1.85 -16.40 -31.96
N GLY A 310 -0.75 -17.06 -31.57
CA GLY A 310 0.06 -17.82 -32.53
C GLY A 310 1.41 -18.35 -32.07
N GLY A 311 1.65 -18.53 -30.77
CA GLY A 311 2.87 -19.16 -30.23
C GLY A 311 4.18 -18.38 -30.40
N SER A 312 4.22 -17.30 -31.18
CA SER A 312 5.41 -16.45 -31.31
C SER A 312 5.64 -15.61 -30.05
N SER A 313 6.87 -15.58 -29.54
CA SER A 313 7.23 -14.90 -28.29
C SER A 313 7.20 -13.36 -28.33
N PHE A 314 6.85 -12.77 -29.48
CA PHE A 314 7.09 -11.35 -29.76
C PHE A 314 5.96 -10.40 -29.30
N HIS A 315 4.74 -10.90 -29.06
CA HIS A 315 3.60 -10.07 -28.66
C HIS A 315 2.79 -10.74 -27.54
N GLN A 316 3.26 -10.60 -26.30
CA GLN A 316 2.54 -11.01 -25.09
C GLN A 316 1.54 -9.93 -24.66
N GLY A 317 0.31 -10.33 -24.32
CA GLY A 317 -0.72 -9.42 -23.84
C GLY A 317 -0.36 -8.68 -22.55
N ASP A 318 -0.90 -7.48 -22.37
CA ASP A 318 -0.57 -6.58 -21.26
C ASP A 318 -1.74 -5.65 -20.92
N ILE A 319 -1.73 -5.11 -19.70
CA ILE A 319 -2.62 -4.03 -19.26
C ILE A 319 -1.73 -2.85 -18.88
N ARG A 320 -2.01 -1.67 -19.44
CA ARG A 320 -1.13 -0.51 -19.38
C ARG A 320 -1.87 0.72 -18.84
N ILE A 321 -1.17 1.57 -18.10
CA ILE A 321 -1.71 2.88 -17.71
C ILE A 321 -1.60 3.81 -18.92
N ARG A 322 -2.73 4.33 -19.42
CA ARG A 322 -2.80 5.14 -20.65
C ARG A 322 -1.82 6.31 -20.66
N SER A 323 -1.69 7.00 -19.53
CA SER A 323 -0.86 8.21 -19.42
C SER A 323 0.63 7.95 -19.61
N LYS A 324 1.10 6.71 -19.35
CA LYS A 324 2.51 6.25 -19.42
C LYS A 324 3.50 7.17 -18.68
N ARG A 325 3.02 7.97 -17.72
CA ARG A 325 3.81 8.91 -16.94
C ARG A 325 4.65 8.13 -15.90
N PRO A 326 5.99 8.27 -15.90
CA PRO A 326 6.80 7.72 -14.82
C PRO A 326 6.43 8.34 -13.47
N ARG A 327 6.58 7.59 -12.39
CA ARG A 327 6.44 8.12 -11.03
C ARG A 327 7.64 9.01 -10.69
N SER A 328 7.36 10.14 -10.02
CA SER A 328 8.38 11.10 -9.61
C SER A 328 9.39 10.45 -8.66
N ARG A 329 10.68 10.64 -8.93
CA ARG A 329 11.82 10.14 -8.15
C ARG A 329 12.94 11.18 -8.21
N PRO A 330 13.43 11.73 -7.10
CA PRO A 330 14.55 12.69 -7.11
C PRO A 330 15.78 12.11 -7.82
N GLY A 331 16.38 12.87 -8.73
CA GLY A 331 17.52 12.43 -9.54
C GLY A 331 17.20 11.50 -10.73
N GLN A 332 15.96 11.02 -10.90
CA GLN A 332 15.60 10.16 -12.03
C GLN A 332 15.49 10.97 -13.34
N ILE A 333 16.33 10.63 -14.32
CA ILE A 333 16.32 11.27 -15.66
C ILE A 333 15.53 10.47 -16.71
N SER A 334 15.45 9.14 -16.57
CA SER A 334 14.77 8.31 -17.58
C SER A 334 13.26 8.48 -17.57
N GLN A 335 12.72 8.70 -18.77
CA GLN A 335 11.29 8.69 -19.04
C GLN A 335 10.74 7.29 -19.32
N LYS A 336 11.58 6.25 -19.32
CA LYS A 336 11.20 4.86 -19.63
C LYS A 336 11.35 3.97 -18.40
N VAL A 337 10.34 3.99 -17.54
CA VAL A 337 10.20 3.09 -16.39
C VAL A 337 8.99 2.17 -16.61
N PRO A 338 9.14 1.03 -17.32
CA PRO A 338 8.01 0.16 -17.67
C PRO A 338 7.18 -0.30 -16.47
N LEU A 339 7.83 -0.53 -15.32
CA LEU A 339 7.20 -0.87 -14.06
C LEU A 339 6.10 0.12 -13.63
N ASP A 340 6.21 1.40 -13.99
CA ASP A 340 5.21 2.41 -13.62
C ASP A 340 3.95 2.39 -14.51
N TYR A 341 3.96 1.74 -15.68
CA TYR A 341 2.85 1.80 -16.65
C TYR A 341 2.52 0.49 -17.40
N SER A 342 3.28 -0.59 -17.26
CA SER A 342 2.98 -1.93 -17.77
C SER A 342 2.73 -2.88 -16.60
N LEU A 343 1.54 -3.46 -16.52
CA LEU A 343 1.14 -4.33 -15.42
C LEU A 343 2.00 -5.60 -15.43
N ARG A 344 2.28 -6.16 -16.61
CA ARG A 344 3.24 -7.26 -16.80
C ARG A 344 4.60 -6.92 -16.17
N SER A 345 5.16 -5.75 -16.49
CA SER A 345 6.47 -5.31 -15.97
C SER A 345 6.49 -5.12 -14.46
N TYR A 346 5.37 -4.70 -13.85
CA TYR A 346 5.24 -4.59 -12.40
C TYR A 346 5.15 -5.97 -11.72
N LEU A 347 4.32 -6.87 -12.26
CA LEU A 347 4.08 -8.21 -11.72
C LEU A 347 5.28 -9.17 -11.91
N GLU A 348 6.25 -8.84 -12.75
CA GLU A 348 7.53 -9.56 -12.82
C GLU A 348 8.30 -9.52 -11.49
N VAL A 349 8.21 -8.41 -10.75
CA VAL A 349 9.04 -8.12 -9.56
C VAL A 349 8.23 -7.76 -8.31
N ILE A 350 6.90 -7.89 -8.36
CA ILE A 350 5.99 -7.52 -7.26
C ILE A 350 6.28 -8.28 -5.96
N PHE A 351 6.79 -9.51 -6.05
CA PHE A 351 7.22 -10.35 -4.95
C PHE A 351 8.73 -10.60 -4.98
N LEU A 352 9.37 -10.58 -3.80
CA LEU A 352 10.81 -10.86 -3.64
C LEU A 352 11.15 -12.30 -4.02
N VAL A 353 10.29 -13.24 -3.59
CA VAL A 353 10.35 -14.66 -3.94
C VAL A 353 8.99 -15.06 -4.54
N PRO A 354 8.79 -14.92 -5.86
CA PRO A 354 7.53 -15.27 -6.50
C PRO A 354 7.24 -16.78 -6.39
N ARG A 355 6.06 -17.13 -5.87
CA ARG A 355 5.56 -18.51 -5.70
C ARG A 355 4.24 -18.78 -6.45
N MET A 356 3.37 -17.79 -6.56
CA MET A 356 2.13 -17.83 -7.35
C MET A 356 2.44 -17.57 -8.83
N LYS A 357 1.89 -18.35 -9.76
CA LYS A 357 1.93 -18.04 -11.20
C LYS A 357 0.95 -16.90 -11.47
N ILE A 358 1.36 -15.88 -12.21
CA ILE A 358 0.51 -14.73 -12.54
C ILE A 358 0.37 -14.64 -14.06
N TYR A 359 -0.86 -14.52 -14.55
CA TYR A 359 -1.19 -14.37 -15.96
C TYR A 359 -1.82 -13.00 -16.19
N VAL A 360 -1.35 -12.26 -17.20
CA VAL A 360 -1.93 -10.98 -17.63
C VAL A 360 -2.36 -11.14 -19.08
N GLN A 361 -3.63 -10.86 -19.37
CA GLN A 361 -4.23 -11.06 -20.70
C GLN A 361 -3.89 -12.46 -21.26
N HIS A 362 -4.28 -13.48 -20.49
CA HIS A 362 -4.08 -14.91 -20.78
C HIS A 362 -2.62 -15.39 -20.95
N SER A 363 -1.64 -14.48 -20.83
CA SER A 363 -0.22 -14.75 -21.04
C SER A 363 0.54 -14.73 -19.71
N LEU A 364 1.27 -15.82 -19.40
CA LEU A 364 2.10 -15.96 -18.19
C LEU A 364 3.08 -14.79 -18.05
N VAL A 365 3.14 -14.18 -16.87
CA VAL A 365 4.15 -13.19 -16.48
C VAL A 365 5.42 -13.93 -16.05
N ARG A 366 6.57 -13.53 -16.60
CA ARG A 366 7.88 -14.11 -16.27
C ARG A 366 8.42 -13.53 -14.95
N SER A 367 7.71 -13.77 -13.86
CA SER A 367 8.12 -13.36 -12.52
C SER A 367 9.46 -13.95 -12.12
N ARG A 368 10.33 -13.14 -11.51
CA ARG A 368 11.73 -13.50 -11.21
C ARG A 368 12.18 -12.92 -9.87
N PRO A 369 12.97 -13.64 -9.06
CA PRO A 369 13.63 -13.07 -7.89
C PRO A 369 14.64 -12.00 -8.35
N LEU A 370 14.30 -10.71 -8.19
CA LEU A 370 15.05 -9.61 -8.83
C LEU A 370 16.54 -9.65 -8.52
N ALA A 371 16.90 -9.91 -7.25
CA ALA A 371 18.29 -10.03 -6.78
C ALA A 371 19.10 -11.10 -7.53
N GLN A 372 18.47 -12.23 -7.89
CA GLN A 372 19.11 -13.32 -8.62
C GLN A 372 19.31 -13.03 -10.10
N SER A 373 18.60 -12.03 -10.66
CA SER A 373 18.75 -11.59 -12.05
C SER A 373 19.82 -10.51 -12.25
N LEU A 374 20.57 -10.18 -11.20
CA LEU A 374 21.67 -9.21 -11.24
C LEU A 374 22.99 -9.88 -11.62
N SER A 375 23.96 -9.03 -11.96
CA SER A 375 25.33 -9.41 -12.32
C SER A 375 26.35 -8.60 -11.52
N LYS A 376 27.53 -9.16 -11.25
CA LYS A 376 28.53 -8.60 -10.32
C LYS A 376 27.92 -8.33 -8.93
N THR A 377 27.18 -9.30 -8.41
CA THR A 377 26.40 -9.13 -7.20
C THR A 377 27.28 -8.95 -5.96
N TRP A 378 26.97 -7.95 -5.15
CA TRP A 378 27.57 -7.71 -3.82
C TRP A 378 26.48 -7.81 -2.75
N GLU A 379 26.64 -8.76 -1.83
CA GLU A 379 25.77 -8.89 -0.66
C GLU A 379 26.42 -8.21 0.55
N VAL A 380 25.69 -7.28 1.19
CA VAL A 380 26.14 -6.59 2.40
C VAL A 380 25.11 -6.70 3.51
N THR A 381 25.55 -7.15 4.68
CA THR A 381 24.74 -7.21 5.90
C THR A 381 25.09 -6.04 6.81
N GLY A 382 24.07 -5.41 7.39
CA GLY A 382 24.21 -4.31 8.33
C GLY A 382 23.31 -4.48 9.55
N LYS A 383 23.39 -3.51 10.46
CA LYS A 383 22.43 -3.31 11.54
C LYS A 383 21.94 -1.87 11.54
N ILE A 384 20.63 -1.69 11.66
CA ILE A 384 19.96 -0.38 11.77
C ILE A 384 19.06 -0.48 13.00
N ILE A 385 19.29 0.38 14.00
CA ILE A 385 18.54 0.40 15.28
C ILE A 385 18.46 -1.03 15.88
N GLY A 386 19.60 -1.71 15.93
CA GLY A 386 19.73 -3.09 16.44
C GLY A 386 19.19 -4.22 15.54
N LYS A 387 18.25 -3.94 14.63
CA LYS A 387 17.69 -4.93 13.69
C LYS A 387 18.69 -5.21 12.56
N SER A 388 18.83 -6.46 12.14
CA SER A 388 19.73 -6.84 11.04
C SER A 388 19.06 -6.61 9.68
N VAL A 389 19.82 -6.12 8.70
CA VAL A 389 19.35 -5.92 7.33
C VAL A 389 20.34 -6.54 6.34
N LYS A 390 19.84 -7.10 5.23
CA LYS A 390 20.66 -7.64 4.13
C LYS A 390 20.29 -6.97 2.81
N LEU A 391 21.24 -6.22 2.26
CA LEU A 391 21.14 -5.61 0.93
C LEU A 391 21.91 -6.45 -0.08
N THR A 392 21.31 -6.62 -1.26
CA THR A 392 21.96 -7.18 -2.44
C THR A 392 22.07 -6.09 -3.50
N LEU A 393 23.28 -5.68 -3.86
CA LEU A 393 23.55 -4.73 -4.94
C LEU A 393 24.08 -5.48 -6.17
N GLY A 394 23.80 -4.99 -7.37
CA GLY A 394 24.31 -5.58 -8.60
C GLY A 394 23.94 -4.78 -9.84
N ARG A 395 24.38 -5.24 -11.02
CA ARG A 395 24.11 -4.61 -12.31
C ARG A 395 23.03 -5.33 -13.11
N SER A 396 22.15 -4.58 -13.76
CA SER A 396 21.21 -5.05 -14.77
C SER A 396 21.47 -4.38 -16.12
N GLN A 397 21.67 -5.19 -17.18
CA GLN A 397 21.82 -4.71 -18.55
C GLN A 397 20.58 -3.93 -19.02
N ILE A 398 19.38 -4.44 -18.72
CA ILE A 398 18.12 -3.86 -19.17
C ILE A 398 17.89 -2.49 -18.51
N GLU A 399 18.20 -2.37 -17.21
CA GLU A 399 18.07 -1.09 -16.51
C GLU A 399 19.18 -0.10 -16.91
N TRP A 400 20.38 -0.59 -17.25
CA TRP A 400 21.42 0.24 -17.87
C TRP A 400 20.96 0.83 -19.21
N GLU A 401 20.38 0.01 -20.09
CA GLU A 401 19.83 0.45 -21.38
C GLU A 401 18.67 1.44 -21.21
N HIS A 402 17.79 1.19 -20.23
CA HIS A 402 16.68 2.09 -19.89
C HIS A 402 17.08 3.34 -19.09
N MET A 403 18.37 3.54 -18.77
CA MET A 403 18.86 4.66 -17.94
C MET A 403 18.21 4.71 -16.53
N ASN A 404 17.86 3.54 -15.98
CA ASN A 404 17.27 3.38 -14.66
C ASN A 404 18.33 2.90 -13.64
N GLY A 405 18.06 3.11 -12.36
CA GLY A 405 18.88 2.61 -11.26
C GLY A 405 18.29 3.03 -9.91
N GLY A 406 18.55 2.25 -8.86
CA GLY A 406 18.04 2.49 -7.51
C GLY A 406 17.66 1.21 -6.76
N ILE A 407 17.14 1.39 -5.55
CA ILE A 407 16.83 0.31 -4.60
C ILE A 407 15.37 -0.14 -4.73
N PHE A 408 15.14 -1.44 -4.58
CA PHE A 408 13.85 -2.09 -4.48
C PHE A 408 13.64 -2.56 -3.05
N LEU A 409 12.65 -1.96 -2.39
CA LEU A 409 12.33 -2.16 -0.98
C LEU A 409 11.10 -3.07 -0.84
N TYR A 410 11.31 -4.24 -0.24
CA TYR A 410 10.26 -5.22 0.02
C TYR A 410 9.87 -5.25 1.50
N TRP A 411 8.61 -5.56 1.79
CA TRP A 411 8.05 -5.75 3.13
C TRP A 411 7.09 -6.95 3.09
N HIS A 412 7.26 -7.93 3.97
CA HIS A 412 6.70 -9.29 3.86
C HIS A 412 6.89 -9.92 2.46
N GLY A 413 8.07 -9.71 1.87
CA GLY A 413 8.38 -10.12 0.50
C GLY A 413 7.55 -9.43 -0.60
N ARG A 414 6.84 -8.33 -0.31
CA ARG A 414 6.01 -7.55 -1.24
C ARG A 414 6.64 -6.19 -1.53
N LEU A 415 6.78 -5.82 -2.81
CA LEU A 415 7.44 -4.61 -3.28
C LEU A 415 6.70 -3.31 -2.89
N ILE A 416 7.24 -2.51 -1.97
CA ILE A 416 6.63 -1.23 -1.56
C ILE A 416 7.15 -0.09 -2.44
N GLU A 417 8.47 0.01 -2.61
CA GLU A 417 9.12 1.06 -3.41
C GLU A 417 10.11 0.47 -4.42
N ALA A 418 10.12 1.02 -5.63
CA ALA A 418 10.94 0.55 -6.75
C ALA A 418 11.73 1.70 -7.37
N TYR A 419 13.02 1.45 -7.62
CA TYR A 419 14.02 2.45 -8.04
C TYR A 419 14.15 3.62 -7.06
N LYS A 420 14.10 3.36 -5.75
CA LYS A 420 14.39 4.37 -4.72
C LYS A 420 15.84 4.86 -4.91
N ARG A 421 16.00 6.16 -5.19
CA ARG A 421 17.32 6.79 -5.38
C ARG A 421 17.88 7.14 -3.99
N VAL A 422 19.14 6.79 -3.74
CA VAL A 422 19.85 6.98 -2.46
C VAL A 422 21.30 7.40 -2.72
N GLY A 423 21.96 8.04 -1.75
CA GLY A 423 23.36 8.47 -1.91
C GLY A 423 23.57 9.40 -3.11
N GLY A 424 24.69 9.26 -3.81
CA GLY A 424 25.02 10.04 -5.00
C GLY A 424 23.98 9.98 -6.13
N MET A 425 23.16 8.90 -6.17
CA MET A 425 22.09 8.73 -7.16
C MET A 425 20.99 9.80 -7.08
N VAL A 426 20.83 10.49 -5.94
CA VAL A 426 19.81 11.54 -5.73
C VAL A 426 20.20 12.83 -6.45
N HIS A 427 21.50 13.14 -6.48
CA HIS A 427 22.02 14.41 -6.99
C HIS A 427 22.51 14.33 -8.44
N ASN A 428 22.82 13.13 -8.93
CA ASN A 428 23.24 12.88 -10.31
C ASN A 428 22.41 11.74 -10.93
N GLY A 429 21.76 12.00 -12.06
CA GLY A 429 20.91 11.02 -12.74
C GLY A 429 21.66 9.88 -13.45
N ASP A 430 22.89 10.14 -13.90
CA ASP A 430 23.76 9.10 -14.47
C ASP A 430 24.47 8.28 -13.39
N ALA A 431 24.64 8.82 -12.17
CA ALA A 431 25.14 8.05 -11.04
C ALA A 431 24.16 6.91 -10.69
N GLY A 432 24.71 5.72 -10.46
CA GLY A 432 23.91 4.52 -10.21
C GLY A 432 23.18 3.95 -11.43
N ARG A 433 23.43 4.45 -12.65
CA ARG A 433 22.82 3.88 -13.86
C ARG A 433 23.09 2.38 -13.96
N GLY A 434 22.03 1.60 -14.19
CA GLY A 434 22.05 0.14 -14.25
C GLY A 434 22.37 -0.57 -12.94
N VAL A 435 22.58 0.15 -11.83
CA VAL A 435 22.78 -0.42 -10.49
C VAL A 435 21.43 -0.59 -9.82
N ILE A 436 21.18 -1.80 -9.33
CA ILE A 436 19.95 -2.18 -8.66
C ILE A 436 20.31 -2.72 -7.29
N GLY A 437 19.65 -2.18 -6.26
CA GLY A 437 19.66 -2.75 -4.91
C GLY A 437 18.37 -3.50 -4.64
N VAL A 438 18.43 -4.60 -3.89
CA VAL A 438 17.28 -5.38 -3.45
C VAL A 438 17.42 -5.69 -1.97
N ILE A 439 16.39 -5.38 -1.19
CA ILE A 439 16.38 -5.53 0.26
C ILE A 439 14.95 -5.82 0.75
N ASP A 440 14.82 -6.73 1.72
CA ASP A 440 13.62 -6.87 2.53
C ASP A 440 13.83 -6.10 3.85
N VAL A 441 12.88 -5.25 4.21
CA VAL A 441 12.94 -4.37 5.38
C VAL A 441 11.87 -4.71 6.43
N THR A 442 11.25 -5.90 6.33
CA THR A 442 10.22 -6.38 7.27
C THR A 442 10.60 -6.20 8.74
N ASP A 443 11.74 -6.73 9.16
CA ASP A 443 12.18 -6.72 10.56
C ASP A 443 12.55 -5.32 11.08
N LEU A 444 12.82 -4.38 10.17
CA LEU A 444 13.13 -2.98 10.50
C LEU A 444 11.86 -2.12 10.56
N MET A 445 10.90 -2.36 9.66
CA MET A 445 9.71 -1.52 9.48
C MET A 445 8.48 -2.02 10.25
N ASN A 446 8.58 -3.17 10.91
CA ASN A 446 7.62 -3.65 11.89
C ASN A 446 8.02 -3.22 13.31
N ASP A 447 7.03 -2.76 14.07
CA ASP A 447 7.13 -2.46 15.50
C ASP A 447 6.76 -3.70 16.34
N GLU A 448 7.28 -3.74 17.57
CA GLU A 448 7.09 -4.86 18.51
C GLU A 448 5.63 -4.96 18.99
N ASN A 449 4.85 -3.89 18.82
CA ASN A 449 3.41 -3.83 19.09
C ASN A 449 2.54 -4.15 17.85
N GLY A 450 3.10 -4.75 16.80
CA GLY A 450 2.38 -5.13 15.57
C GLY A 450 1.99 -3.96 14.65
N ARG A 451 2.44 -2.74 14.94
CA ARG A 451 2.32 -1.59 14.02
C ARG A 451 3.37 -1.71 12.90
N ALA A 452 3.04 -1.24 11.70
CA ALA A 452 3.97 -1.23 10.57
C ALA A 452 4.11 0.18 10.01
N TRP A 453 5.34 0.60 9.72
CA TRP A 453 5.69 1.91 9.19
C TRP A 453 5.51 2.00 7.67
N VAL A 454 4.41 1.44 7.16
CA VAL A 454 4.05 1.40 5.73
C VAL A 454 2.75 2.18 5.53
N HIS A 455 2.60 2.90 4.42
CA HIS A 455 1.33 3.55 4.10
C HIS A 455 0.22 2.52 3.82
N ASN A 456 -1.02 2.87 4.12
CA ASN A 456 -2.20 1.99 3.96
C ASN A 456 -2.42 1.49 2.52
N ASN A 457 -1.92 2.21 1.52
CA ASN A 457 -1.96 1.86 0.10
C ASN A 457 -0.75 1.01 -0.38
N LYS A 458 0.21 0.73 0.52
CA LYS A 458 1.42 -0.08 0.29
C LYS A 458 2.34 0.41 -0.83
N GLN A 459 2.35 1.72 -1.15
CA GLN A 459 3.17 2.29 -2.22
C GLN A 459 4.38 3.11 -1.75
N ALA A 460 4.52 3.31 -0.44
CA ALA A 460 5.63 3.99 0.22
C ALA A 460 5.69 3.62 1.71
N PHE A 461 6.83 3.85 2.34
CA PHE A 461 6.97 3.84 3.79
C PHE A 461 6.58 5.19 4.42
N GLN A 462 6.19 5.17 5.69
CA GLN A 462 5.92 6.37 6.46
C GLN A 462 7.23 7.04 6.88
N ASP A 463 7.29 8.37 6.81
CA ASP A 463 8.45 9.13 7.28
C ASP A 463 8.67 8.91 8.79
N CYS A 464 9.84 8.39 9.13
CA CYS A 464 10.24 8.04 10.48
C CYS A 464 11.76 7.81 10.57
N GLU A 465 12.31 7.89 11.77
CA GLU A 465 13.74 7.66 12.06
C GLU A 465 14.28 6.35 11.45
N ARG A 466 13.51 5.25 11.54
CA ARG A 466 13.87 3.94 10.97
C ARG A 466 14.10 4.01 9.46
N TYR A 467 13.22 4.72 8.75
CA TYR A 467 13.30 4.87 7.29
C TYR A 467 14.40 5.86 6.90
N ALA A 468 14.57 6.98 7.60
CA ALA A 468 15.65 7.93 7.36
C ALA A 468 17.04 7.30 7.58
N MET A 469 17.22 6.51 8.65
CA MET A 469 18.46 5.75 8.89
C MET A 469 18.70 4.67 7.83
N LEU A 470 17.64 4.04 7.33
CA LEU A 470 17.71 3.11 6.21
C LEU A 470 18.16 3.80 4.92
N GLU A 471 17.57 4.95 4.56
CA GLU A 471 18.00 5.72 3.38
C GLU A 471 19.47 6.14 3.47
N SER A 472 19.92 6.60 4.63
CA SER A 472 21.32 6.95 4.88
C SER A 472 22.26 5.74 4.73
N TRP A 473 21.91 4.60 5.33
CA TRP A 473 22.71 3.37 5.24
C TRP A 473 22.75 2.81 3.81
N LEU A 474 21.60 2.78 3.13
CA LEU A 474 21.49 2.38 1.71
C LEU A 474 22.31 3.30 0.81
N GLY A 475 22.26 4.62 1.02
CA GLY A 475 23.07 5.59 0.30
C GLY A 475 24.56 5.27 0.43
N LYS A 476 25.05 5.19 1.67
CA LYS A 476 26.46 4.85 1.94
C LYS A 476 26.89 3.54 1.27
N LYS A 477 26.09 2.47 1.37
CA LYS A 477 26.43 1.19 0.74
C LYS A 477 26.32 1.20 -0.79
N THR A 478 25.46 2.03 -1.35
CA THR A 478 25.36 2.19 -2.80
C THR A 478 26.54 2.98 -3.36
N ASP A 479 27.00 4.00 -2.64
CA ASP A 479 28.17 4.80 -3.01
C ASP A 479 29.47 3.97 -2.86
N GLU A 480 29.64 3.23 -1.74
CA GLU A 480 30.76 2.25 -1.58
C GLU A 480 30.83 1.25 -2.76
N TYR A 481 29.69 0.68 -3.18
CA TYR A 481 29.63 -0.24 -4.32
C TYR A 481 30.01 0.44 -5.64
N TRP A 482 29.58 1.69 -5.84
CA TRP A 482 29.86 2.45 -7.04
C TRP A 482 31.36 2.74 -7.18
N ASP A 483 31.98 3.23 -6.12
CA ASP A 483 33.40 3.59 -6.09
C ASP A 483 34.30 2.38 -6.39
N GLU A 484 33.99 1.22 -5.81
CA GLU A 484 34.74 -0.02 -6.04
C GLU A 484 34.60 -0.55 -7.49
N ASN A 485 33.45 -0.36 -8.13
CA ASN A 485 33.10 -1.02 -9.40
C ASN A 485 33.15 -0.12 -10.64
N PHE A 486 33.17 1.21 -10.49
CA PHE A 486 33.02 2.17 -11.59
C PHE A 486 34.09 3.25 -11.62
N ASP A 487 34.46 3.84 -10.47
CA ASP A 487 35.39 4.98 -10.42
C ASP A 487 36.87 4.57 -10.64
N ARG A 488 37.18 3.28 -10.56
CA ARG A 488 38.40 2.71 -11.15
C ARG A 488 38.31 2.76 -12.68
N VAL A 489 38.79 3.85 -13.26
CA VAL A 489 38.86 4.11 -14.71
C VAL A 489 39.59 2.99 -15.47
N GLN A 490 38.86 1.96 -15.87
CA GLN A 490 39.27 1.01 -16.91
C GLN A 490 38.42 1.25 -18.16
N LEU A 491 38.95 2.05 -19.08
CA LEU A 491 38.41 2.26 -20.43
C LEU A 491 38.55 1.00 -21.30
N LYS A 492 37.89 -0.10 -20.91
CA LYS A 492 37.70 -1.25 -21.80
C LYS A 492 36.62 -0.91 -22.82
N LYS A 493 37.05 -0.41 -23.99
CA LYS A 493 36.22 -0.37 -25.20
C LYS A 493 35.90 -1.80 -25.63
N GLY A 494 34.77 -2.31 -25.16
CA GLY A 494 34.19 -3.58 -25.56
C GLY A 494 32.76 -3.66 -25.02
N GLY A 495 31.83 -4.10 -25.86
CA GLY A 495 30.43 -4.27 -25.46
C GLY A 495 30.27 -5.44 -24.49
N LEU A 496 30.48 -5.17 -23.20
CA LEU A 496 30.20 -6.13 -22.13
C LEU A 496 28.68 -6.31 -22.01
N GLN A 497 28.18 -7.44 -22.50
CA GLN A 497 26.80 -7.87 -22.32
C GLN A 497 26.66 -8.45 -20.90
N TYR A 498 26.06 -7.70 -19.98
CA TYR A 498 25.89 -8.14 -18.59
C TYR A 498 24.76 -9.19 -18.48
N LYS A 499 25.11 -10.47 -18.54
CA LYS A 499 24.22 -11.59 -18.18
C LYS A 499 24.16 -11.77 -16.66
N PRO A 500 23.06 -12.29 -16.09
CA PRO A 500 22.97 -12.61 -14.66
C PRO A 500 24.13 -13.49 -14.18
N ASP A 501 24.50 -13.39 -12.91
CA ASP A 501 25.56 -14.25 -12.34
C ASP A 501 25.18 -15.73 -12.38
N HIS A 502 23.87 -16.04 -12.33
CA HIS A 502 23.29 -17.37 -12.51
C HIS A 502 21.95 -17.25 -13.26
N GLU A 503 21.64 -18.20 -14.15
CA GLU A 503 20.30 -18.33 -14.73
C GLU A 503 19.42 -19.21 -13.83
N TRP A 504 18.13 -18.88 -13.72
CA TRP A 504 17.21 -19.52 -12.77
C TRP A 504 15.88 -19.88 -13.41
N VAL A 505 15.27 -20.98 -12.94
CA VAL A 505 13.91 -21.41 -13.33
C VAL A 505 13.09 -21.80 -12.10
N GLN A 506 11.77 -21.62 -12.18
CA GLN A 506 10.84 -22.13 -11.17
C GLN A 506 10.21 -23.44 -11.62
N CYS A 507 10.13 -24.43 -10.72
CA CYS A 507 9.41 -25.66 -10.96
C CYS A 507 7.89 -25.47 -10.86
N ASP A 508 7.16 -25.92 -11.88
CA ASP A 508 5.71 -25.88 -11.95
C ASP A 508 5.02 -26.78 -10.90
N LYS A 509 5.62 -27.92 -10.55
CA LYS A 509 5.08 -28.86 -9.53
C LYS A 509 5.32 -28.38 -8.09
N CYS A 510 6.56 -28.08 -7.72
CA CYS A 510 6.91 -27.80 -6.31
C CYS A 510 7.15 -26.32 -5.99
N ARG A 511 7.01 -25.43 -6.99
CA ARG A 511 7.18 -23.96 -6.88
C ARG A 511 8.56 -23.49 -6.37
N LYS A 512 9.53 -24.40 -6.27
CA LYS A 512 10.94 -24.14 -5.92
C LYS A 512 11.71 -23.53 -7.09
N TRP A 513 12.66 -22.66 -6.79
CA TRP A 513 13.60 -22.07 -7.74
C TRP A 513 14.87 -22.94 -7.86
N ARG A 514 15.37 -23.13 -9.08
CA ARG A 514 16.53 -23.98 -9.42
C ARG A 514 17.57 -23.20 -10.22
N ILE A 515 18.84 -23.48 -9.97
CA ILE A 515 19.94 -22.92 -10.77
C ILE A 515 20.07 -23.72 -12.08
N LEU A 516 20.13 -23.03 -13.21
CA LEU A 516 20.44 -23.65 -14.50
C LEU A 516 21.96 -23.77 -14.66
N SER A 517 22.44 -24.92 -15.17
CA SER A 517 23.86 -25.11 -15.49
C SER A 517 24.34 -24.16 -16.59
N SER A 518 25.63 -23.80 -16.55
CA SER A 518 26.26 -22.89 -17.51
C SER A 518 26.01 -23.28 -18.98
N GLY A 519 25.29 -22.43 -19.71
CA GLY A 519 24.96 -22.63 -21.13
C GLY A 519 23.45 -22.60 -21.44
N PHE A 520 22.58 -22.82 -20.46
CA PHE A 520 21.12 -22.77 -20.64
C PHE A 520 20.58 -21.34 -20.39
N ASP A 521 19.58 -20.92 -21.17
CA ASP A 521 18.88 -19.63 -21.03
C ASP A 521 17.44 -19.91 -20.58
N SER A 522 17.04 -19.31 -19.45
CA SER A 522 15.69 -19.46 -18.88
C SER A 522 14.56 -19.07 -19.85
N LYS A 523 14.84 -18.22 -20.85
CA LYS A 523 13.86 -17.77 -21.85
C LYS A 523 13.52 -18.82 -22.90
N ASN A 524 14.39 -19.80 -23.10
CA ASN A 524 14.26 -20.88 -24.10
C ASN A 524 13.64 -22.15 -23.51
N LEU A 525 13.40 -22.19 -22.21
CA LEU A 525 12.69 -23.29 -21.56
C LEU A 525 11.19 -23.28 -21.89
N PRO A 526 10.52 -24.45 -21.87
CA PRO A 526 9.07 -24.53 -22.06
C PRO A 526 8.30 -23.71 -21.01
N SER A 527 7.06 -23.34 -21.34
CA SER A 527 6.18 -22.55 -20.46
C SER A 527 5.77 -23.25 -19.17
N GLU A 528 5.89 -24.58 -19.14
CA GLU A 528 5.79 -25.40 -17.94
C GLU A 528 7.09 -26.21 -17.83
N TRP A 529 7.78 -26.11 -16.69
CA TRP A 529 9.06 -26.76 -16.45
C TRP A 529 9.08 -27.45 -15.08
N PHE A 530 9.64 -28.66 -15.02
CA PHE A 530 9.63 -29.49 -13.82
C PHE A 530 11.04 -29.90 -13.42
N CYS A 531 11.29 -30.13 -12.12
CA CYS A 531 12.62 -30.49 -11.63
C CYS A 531 13.26 -31.68 -12.37
N TYR A 532 12.47 -32.67 -12.79
CA TYR A 532 12.99 -33.84 -13.51
C TYR A 532 13.44 -33.56 -14.95
N MET A 533 13.15 -32.36 -15.48
CA MET A 533 13.52 -31.96 -16.84
C MET A 533 14.95 -31.40 -16.88
N GLU A 534 15.56 -31.46 -18.07
CA GLU A 534 16.80 -30.74 -18.33
C GLU A 534 16.63 -29.22 -18.11
N PRO A 535 17.65 -28.52 -17.60
CA PRO A 535 18.99 -29.04 -17.24
C PRO A 535 19.14 -29.48 -15.78
N PHE A 536 18.08 -29.46 -14.94
CA PHE A 536 18.22 -29.80 -13.51
C PHE A 536 18.18 -31.31 -13.24
N CYS A 537 17.33 -32.06 -13.97
CA CYS A 537 17.20 -33.52 -13.90
C CYS A 537 17.12 -34.10 -12.47
N GLY A 538 16.49 -33.37 -11.55
CA GLY A 538 16.45 -33.65 -10.13
C GLY A 538 15.03 -33.83 -9.56
N LEU A 539 14.96 -34.11 -8.26
CA LEU A 539 13.70 -34.36 -7.55
C LEU A 539 13.09 -33.06 -7.00
N CYS A 540 11.77 -33.08 -6.78
CA CYS A 540 11.04 -31.96 -6.19
C CYS A 540 11.32 -31.80 -4.69
N GLU A 541 11.70 -32.91 -4.06
CA GLU A 541 12.01 -33.08 -2.65
C GLU A 541 13.31 -32.35 -2.29
N THR A 542 14.29 -32.31 -3.22
CA THR A 542 15.56 -31.59 -3.08
C THR A 542 15.36 -30.18 -2.51
N PRO A 543 16.09 -29.75 -1.46
CA PRO A 543 16.02 -28.39 -0.92
C PRO A 543 16.24 -27.32 -2.00
N GLU A 544 15.69 -26.13 -1.80
CA GLU A 544 15.92 -24.99 -2.70
C GLU A 544 17.33 -24.42 -2.49
N GLU A 545 18.06 -24.23 -3.58
CA GLU A 545 19.41 -23.70 -3.57
C GLU A 545 19.44 -22.25 -3.05
N LYS A 546 20.41 -21.95 -2.18
CA LYS A 546 20.73 -20.60 -1.74
C LYS A 546 22.08 -20.21 -2.33
N VAL A 547 22.18 -19.04 -2.95
CA VAL A 547 23.47 -18.51 -3.41
C VAL A 547 24.38 -18.33 -2.19
N GLY A 548 25.57 -18.93 -2.23
CA GLY A 548 26.58 -18.73 -1.19
C GLY A 548 27.10 -17.28 -1.22
N PRO A 549 27.50 -16.70 -0.08
CA PRO A 549 28.02 -15.34 -0.05
C PRO A 549 29.24 -15.21 -0.97
N GLY A 550 29.15 -14.34 -1.98
CA GLY A 550 30.25 -14.02 -2.87
C GLY A 550 31.35 -13.29 -2.11
N VAL A 551 32.36 -14.02 -1.65
CA VAL A 551 33.49 -13.45 -0.92
C VAL A 551 34.42 -12.70 -1.89
N ILE A 552 34.51 -11.38 -1.72
CA ILE A 552 35.75 -10.66 -1.99
C ILE A 552 36.29 -10.20 -0.62
N ALA A 553 37.54 -10.58 -0.33
CA ALA A 553 38.15 -10.36 0.96
C ALA A 553 38.46 -8.87 1.20
N VAL A 554 38.23 -8.42 2.43
CA VAL A 554 38.66 -7.10 2.92
C VAL A 554 40.18 -6.98 2.82
N SER A 555 40.69 -6.05 2.00
CA SER A 555 42.09 -5.62 2.09
C SER A 555 42.20 -4.41 3.03
N THR A 556 43.03 -4.55 4.06
CA THR A 556 43.24 -3.58 5.14
C THR A 556 43.68 -2.18 4.69
N LYS A 557 43.09 -1.16 5.36
CA LYS A 557 43.63 0.18 5.66
C LYS A 557 44.65 0.80 4.68
N ARG A 558 44.29 1.97 4.13
CA ARG A 558 45.20 3.12 4.14
C ARG A 558 44.56 4.32 4.82
N SER A 559 45.37 4.98 5.63
CA SER A 559 45.08 6.15 6.44
C SER A 559 44.98 7.43 5.60
N GLY A 560 44.19 8.39 6.09
CA GLY A 560 44.25 9.78 5.64
C GLY A 560 42.89 10.36 5.32
N TYR A 561 42.23 10.93 6.34
CA TYR A 561 41.60 12.26 6.31
C TYR A 561 41.03 12.55 7.71
N ASP A 562 41.76 13.34 8.48
CA ASP A 562 41.28 13.96 9.73
C ASP A 562 40.75 15.37 9.45
N GLY A 563 39.83 15.83 10.31
CA GLY A 563 39.19 17.15 10.27
C GLY A 563 37.78 17.07 9.66
N ILE A 564 36.73 17.61 10.29
CA ILE A 564 36.67 18.71 11.27
C ILE A 564 35.58 18.43 12.35
N ASP A 565 35.64 19.19 13.47
CA ASP A 565 34.69 19.34 14.58
C ASP A 565 34.76 18.38 15.79
N ALA A 566 35.52 18.80 16.81
CA ALA A 566 34.98 19.23 18.11
C ALA A 566 36.08 19.82 19.01
N LEU A 567 35.95 21.09 19.43
CA LEU A 567 36.77 21.71 20.48
C LEU A 567 35.87 22.16 21.63
N TYR A 568 36.19 21.70 22.85
CA TYR A 568 35.81 22.32 24.11
C TYR A 568 36.86 21.93 25.16
N ASP A 569 37.40 22.94 25.86
CA ASP A 569 38.28 22.92 27.05
C ASP A 569 39.50 21.93 27.05
N ASP A 570 40.72 22.32 27.41
CA ASP A 570 41.08 23.35 28.39
C ASP A 570 42.59 23.72 28.40
N ASN A 571 42.89 24.91 28.91
CA ASN A 571 44.09 25.31 29.66
C ASN A 571 45.57 25.17 29.16
N ILE A 572 46.23 26.36 29.09
CA ILE A 572 47.54 26.73 29.70
C ILE A 572 48.88 26.52 28.94
N ARG A 573 49.48 27.67 28.54
CA ARG A 573 50.93 28.07 28.52
C ARG A 573 51.95 27.20 27.74
N SER A 574 53.07 27.71 27.20
CA SER A 574 53.65 29.06 27.02
C SER A 574 54.92 28.97 26.14
N GLU A 575 55.32 30.07 25.46
CA GLU A 575 56.65 30.30 24.82
C GLU A 575 57.02 29.35 23.63
N GLY A 576 57.80 29.77 22.62
CA GLY A 576 58.33 31.09 22.28
C GLY A 576 59.42 31.02 21.19
N ASN A 577 59.47 32.03 20.31
CA ASN A 577 60.57 32.43 19.39
C ASN A 577 61.01 31.50 18.23
N GLY A 578 61.43 32.13 17.12
CA GLY A 578 62.41 31.56 16.17
C GLY A 578 62.13 31.83 14.69
N ASP A 579 62.54 33.00 14.19
CA ASP A 579 62.61 33.27 12.75
C ASP A 579 63.65 32.35 12.05
N ASP A 580 63.48 32.04 10.76
CA ASP A 580 64.25 32.76 9.72
C ASP A 580 63.82 32.47 8.26
N ASN A 581 64.27 33.35 7.38
CA ASN A 581 63.94 33.44 5.96
C ASN A 581 64.64 32.37 5.10
N PHE A 582 64.06 32.00 3.94
CA PHE A 582 64.72 32.13 2.63
C PHE A 582 63.77 31.80 1.45
N CYS A 583 63.83 32.62 0.40
CA CYS A 583 63.20 32.38 -0.91
C CYS A 583 64.20 32.89 -1.98
N PRO A 584 64.32 32.22 -3.15
CA PRO A 584 63.76 32.90 -4.33
C PRO A 584 63.16 31.98 -5.41
N GLN A 585 62.00 32.42 -5.92
CA GLN A 585 61.60 32.48 -7.33
C GLN A 585 61.88 31.31 -8.29
N ASN A 586 60.81 30.75 -8.90
CA ASN A 586 60.74 30.75 -10.37
C ASN A 586 59.30 30.70 -10.95
N VAL A 587 58.99 31.74 -11.71
CA VAL A 587 58.06 31.94 -12.85
C VAL A 587 56.81 31.05 -13.04
N ALA A 588 55.69 31.75 -13.24
CA ALA A 588 54.35 31.24 -13.51
C ALA A 588 54.11 30.65 -14.93
N GLN A 589 53.04 29.86 -15.07
CA GLN A 589 52.08 30.02 -16.18
C GLN A 589 50.66 29.57 -15.78
N ASN A 590 49.70 30.49 -15.86
CA ASN A 590 48.27 30.26 -15.60
C ASN A 590 47.50 30.35 -16.92
N LEU A 591 46.73 29.32 -17.30
CA LEU A 591 45.82 29.36 -18.45
C LEU A 591 44.35 29.20 -18.03
N LYS A 592 43.60 30.30 -18.08
CA LYS A 592 42.17 30.35 -17.77
C LYS A 592 41.35 29.71 -18.90
N ARG A 593 40.39 28.85 -18.55
CA ARG A 593 39.51 28.15 -19.51
C ARG A 593 38.26 28.98 -19.80
N ILE A 594 38.07 29.37 -21.06
CA ILE A 594 36.95 30.22 -21.51
C ILE A 594 35.66 29.38 -21.68
N ARG A 595 34.53 29.88 -21.15
CA ARG A 595 33.19 29.35 -21.43
C ARG A 595 32.66 29.93 -22.76
N LYS A 596 32.15 29.08 -23.67
CA LYS A 596 31.33 29.50 -24.82
C LYS A 596 29.91 28.95 -24.67
N GLY A 597 28.91 29.82 -24.80
CA GLY A 597 27.51 29.44 -24.96
C GLY A 597 27.13 29.26 -26.44
N PRO A 598 25.97 28.65 -26.75
CA PRO A 598 25.54 28.35 -28.12
C PRO A 598 24.93 29.57 -28.84
N HIS A 599 25.05 29.60 -30.17
CA HIS A 599 24.51 30.64 -31.03
C HIS A 599 23.01 30.48 -31.31
N ARG A 600 22.28 31.61 -31.36
CA ARG A 600 21.00 31.71 -32.08
C ARG A 600 21.26 31.68 -33.59
N ALA A 601 20.41 30.98 -34.34
CA ALA A 601 20.29 31.11 -35.78
C ALA A 601 18.82 31.42 -36.13
N SER A 602 18.60 32.57 -36.75
CA SER A 602 17.32 32.96 -37.34
C SER A 602 17.34 32.66 -38.83
N LYS A 603 16.23 32.19 -39.40
CA LYS A 603 15.96 32.33 -40.84
C LYS A 603 14.49 32.70 -41.08
N VAL A 604 14.33 33.82 -41.78
CA VAL A 604 13.24 34.15 -42.71
C VAL A 604 13.41 33.17 -43.90
N VAL A 605 12.40 32.63 -44.57
CA VAL A 605 11.08 33.14 -45.03
C VAL A 605 9.95 32.23 -44.58
#